data_AF-A0A4Q1JX23-F1
#
_entry.id   AF-A0A4Q1JX23-F1
#
_cell.length_a   1.000
_cell.length_b   1.000
_cell.length_c   1.000
_cell.angle_alpha   90.00
_cell.angle_beta   90.00
_cell.angle_gamma   90.00
#
_symmetry.space_group_name_H-M   'P 1'
#
loop_
_entity.id
_entity.type
_entity.pdbx_description
1 polymer ?
#
loop_
_entity_poly.entity_id
_entity_poly.type
_entity_poly.pdbx_seq_one_letter_code
_entity_poly.pdbx_strand_id
1 'polypeptide(L)' 'MATSPPPWRKAPPRTRAKVILTEAQKEEARERAEANGRRYPNLIDNMYVTRKAKADGTARVAGQQRSDEP' A
#
# COMPACT_ATOMS: atom_id res chain seq x y z
N MET A 1 -41.85 0.57 8.56
CA MET A 1 -41.37 0.15 7.21
C MET A 1 -40.09 0.93 6.93
N ALA A 2 -38.92 0.28 6.93
CA ALA A 2 -37.65 0.99 6.70
C ALA A 2 -37.43 1.20 5.18
N THR A 3 -37.56 2.45 4.72
CA THR A 3 -37.24 2.82 3.34
C THR A 3 -35.74 2.90 3.18
N SER A 4 -35.15 1.93 2.49
CA SER A 4 -33.75 2.05 2.08
C SER A 4 -33.60 3.17 1.03
N PRO A 5 -32.62 4.07 1.16
CA PRO A 5 -32.44 5.16 0.21
C PRO A 5 -32.13 4.60 -1.19
N PRO A 6 -32.56 5.32 -2.26
CA PRO A 6 -32.29 4.89 -3.62
C PRO A 6 -30.78 4.85 -3.91
N PRO A 7 -30.33 4.00 -4.85
CA PRO A 7 -28.90 3.69 -5.01
C PRO A 7 -28.02 4.92 -5.30
N TRP A 8 -28.54 5.96 -5.95
CA TRP A 8 -27.82 7.21 -6.24
C TRP A 8 -27.68 8.16 -5.03
N ARG A 9 -28.43 7.93 -3.94
CA ARG A 9 -28.30 8.65 -2.66
C ARG A 9 -27.39 7.93 -1.67
N LYS A 10 -26.83 6.77 -2.03
CA LYS A 10 -25.90 6.03 -1.17
C LYS A 10 -24.60 6.82 -1.02
N ALA A 11 -24.14 6.97 0.22
CA ALA A 11 -22.84 7.56 0.49
C ALA A 11 -21.73 6.72 -0.18
N PRO A 12 -20.64 7.34 -0.66
CA PRO A 12 -19.51 6.61 -1.20
C PRO A 12 -18.93 5.69 -0.10
N PRO A 13 -18.42 4.50 -0.47
CA PRO A 13 -17.77 3.63 0.48
C PRO A 13 -16.56 4.34 1.10
N ARG A 14 -16.29 4.07 2.38
CA ARG A 14 -15.11 4.61 3.06
C ARG A 14 -13.85 4.20 2.30
N THR A 15 -13.04 5.17 1.94
CA THR A 15 -11.75 4.92 1.29
C THR A 15 -10.83 4.17 2.25
N ARG A 16 -10.19 3.10 1.75
CA ARG A 16 -9.17 2.38 2.52
C ARG A 16 -7.92 3.24 2.59
N ALA A 17 -7.23 3.17 3.72
CA ALA A 17 -5.98 3.89 3.90
C ALA A 17 -4.93 3.38 2.89
N LYS A 18 -4.27 4.32 2.20
CA LYS A 18 -3.24 3.98 1.21
C LYS A 18 -1.98 3.54 1.94
N VAL A 19 -1.32 2.48 1.47
CA VAL A 19 -0.01 2.06 2.00
C VAL A 19 1.08 2.65 1.14
N ILE A 20 2.06 3.31 1.75
CA ILE A 20 3.21 3.92 1.10
C ILE A 20 4.45 3.12 1.47
N LEU A 21 5.24 2.75 0.46
CA LEU A 21 6.53 2.09 0.68
C LEU A 21 7.55 3.09 1.23
N THR A 22 8.30 2.66 2.24
CA THR A 22 9.50 3.35 2.72
C THR A 22 10.62 3.30 1.69
N GLU A 23 11.68 4.08 1.84
CA GLU A 23 12.79 4.05 0.87
C GLU A 23 13.50 2.69 0.86
N ALA A 24 13.80 2.12 2.04
CA ALA A 24 14.35 0.77 2.17
C ALA A 24 13.47 -0.31 1.50
N GLN A 25 12.14 -0.16 1.57
CA GLN A 25 11.20 -1.07 0.90
C GLN A 25 11.22 -0.91 -0.63
N LYS A 26 11.48 0.30 -1.15
CA LYS A 26 11.63 0.51 -2.60
C LYS A 26 12.93 -0.09 -3.11
N GLU A 27 14.00 -0.07 -2.32
CA GLU A 27 15.26 -0.73 -2.65
C GLU A 27 15.08 -2.24 -2.73
N GLU A 28 14.42 -2.87 -1.74
CA GLU A 28 14.07 -4.31 -1.81
C GLU A 28 13.26 -4.65 -3.07
N ALA A 29 12.31 -3.78 -3.45
CA ALA A 29 11.53 -3.96 -4.68
C ALA A 29 12.39 -3.83 -5.94
N ARG A 30 13.39 -2.92 -5.94
CA ARG A 30 14.31 -2.71 -7.05
C ARG A 30 15.25 -3.91 -7.23
N GLU A 31 15.87 -4.39 -6.16
CA GLU A 31 16.74 -5.57 -6.17
C GLU A 31 15.99 -6.79 -6.71
N ARG A 32 14.75 -7.00 -6.26
CA ARG A 32 13.91 -8.08 -6.76
C ARG A 32 13.58 -7.92 -8.25
N ALA A 33 13.30 -6.70 -8.70
CA ALA A 33 13.02 -6.43 -10.10
C ALA A 33 14.25 -6.75 -10.97
N GLU A 34 15.44 -6.30 -10.55
CA GLU A 34 16.72 -6.57 -11.23
C GLU A 34 17.04 -8.06 -11.27
N ALA A 35 16.87 -8.78 -10.15
CA ALA A 35 17.07 -10.23 -10.07
C ALA A 35 16.16 -11.01 -11.03
N ASN A 36 14.97 -10.49 -11.31
CA ASN A 36 14.01 -11.07 -12.24
C ASN A 36 14.09 -10.50 -13.67
N GLY A 37 15.05 -9.60 -13.95
CA GLY A 37 15.20 -8.93 -15.24
C GLY A 37 14.02 -8.01 -15.62
N ARG A 38 13.26 -7.53 -14.64
CA ARG A 38 12.09 -6.65 -14.85
C ARG A 38 12.49 -5.19 -14.65
N ARG A 39 11.96 -4.30 -15.49
CA ARG A 39 12.15 -2.84 -15.33
C ARG A 39 11.56 -2.37 -13.99
N TYR A 40 12.31 -1.57 -13.24
CA TYR A 40 11.81 -0.80 -12.09
C TYR A 40 11.59 0.67 -12.50
N PRO A 41 10.57 1.38 -11.97
CA PRO A 41 9.55 0.92 -11.02
C PRO A 41 8.45 0.07 -11.67
N ASN A 42 8.04 -1.01 -11.01
CA ASN A 42 6.93 -1.86 -11.45
C ASN A 42 5.94 -2.16 -10.31
N LEU A 43 4.73 -2.61 -10.68
CA LEU A 43 3.69 -2.91 -9.70
C LEU A 43 3.94 -4.23 -8.97
N ILE A 44 4.43 -5.27 -9.65
CA ILE A 44 4.50 -6.63 -9.10
C ILE A 44 5.41 -6.69 -7.89
N ASP A 45 6.61 -6.12 -8.00
CA ASP A 45 7.60 -6.14 -6.94
C ASP A 45 7.23 -5.15 -5.82
N ASN A 46 6.61 -4.01 -6.16
CA ASN A 46 6.00 -3.12 -5.17
C ASN A 46 4.85 -3.80 -4.40
N MET A 47 4.05 -4.65 -5.05
CA MET A 47 2.99 -5.43 -4.41
C MET A 47 3.56 -6.54 -3.52
N TYR A 48 4.67 -7.15 -3.92
CA TYR A 48 5.37 -8.11 -3.10
C TYR A 48 5.86 -7.47 -1.79
N VAL A 49 6.58 -6.35 -1.89
CA VAL A 49 7.11 -5.68 -0.70
C VAL A 49 5.99 -5.09 0.16
N THR A 50 4.93 -4.52 -0.41
CA THR A 50 3.77 -4.07 0.40
C THR A 50 3.07 -5.23 1.11
N ARG A 51 2.98 -6.42 0.50
CA ARG A 51 2.40 -7.59 1.15
C ARG A 51 3.28 -8.08 2.29
N LYS A 52 4.60 -8.14 2.09
CA LYS A 52 5.59 -8.46 3.12
C LYS A 52 5.51 -7.47 4.28
N ALA A 53 5.55 -6.17 4.00
CA ALA A 53 5.46 -5.12 5.01
C ALA A 53 4.13 -5.15 5.80
N LYS A 54 3.02 -5.55 5.19
CA LYS A 54 1.75 -5.74 5.89
C LYS A 54 1.77 -6.95 6.82
N ALA A 55 2.40 -8.05 6.39
CA ALA A 55 2.57 -9.23 7.22
C ALA A 55 3.47 -8.94 8.43
N ASP A 56 4.54 -8.17 8.22
CA ASP A 56 5.51 -7.80 9.25
C ASP A 56 5.06 -6.62 10.14
N GLY A 57 3.91 -6.00 9.83
CA GLY A 57 3.44 -4.79 10.53
C GLY A 57 4.27 -3.52 10.28
N THR A 58 5.21 -3.56 9.34
CA THR A 58 6.11 -2.44 8.98
C THR A 58 5.54 -1.53 7.90
N ALA A 59 4.38 -1.86 7.32
CA ALA A 59 3.70 -1.06 6.30
C ALA A 59 3.33 0.34 6.82
N ARG A 60 3.77 1.40 6.13
CA ARG A 60 3.36 2.78 6.46
C ARG A 60 2.03 3.11 5.81
N VAL A 61 1.07 3.56 6.62
CA VAL A 61 -0.18 4.12 6.13
C VAL A 61 0.03 5.59 5.77
N ALA A 62 -0.47 6.01 4.61
CA ALA A 62 -0.45 7.39 4.15
C ALA A 62 -1.09 8.30 5.21
N GLY A 63 -0.29 9.18 5.81
CA GLY A 63 -0.68 10.06 6.92
C GLY A 63 -0.07 9.72 8.28
N GLN A 64 0.60 8.56 8.43
CA GLN A 64 1.30 8.17 9.65
C GLN A 64 2.80 8.51 9.52
N GLN A 65 3.23 9.69 9.99
CA GLN A 65 4.65 9.95 10.23
C GLN A 65 5.06 9.18 11.48
N ARG A 66 6.02 8.26 11.36
CA ARG A 66 6.74 7.72 12.52
C ARG A 66 8.11 8.39 12.56
N SER A 67 8.28 9.21 13.58
CA SER A 67 9.55 9.75 14.06
C SER A 67 10.30 8.58 14.69
N ASP A 68 11.11 7.87 13.92
CA ASP A 68 12.05 6.91 14.51
C ASP A 68 13.23 6.75 13.55
N GLU A 69 14.33 7.40 13.91
CA GLU A 69 15.69 6.97 13.63
C GLU A 69 16.60 7.55 14.74
N PRO A 70 17.66 6.85 15.16
CA PRO A 70 17.85 5.40 15.30
C PRO A 70 17.69 4.89 16.75
#